data_AF-A0A5C4Y7X0-F1
#
_entry.id   AF-A0A5C4Y7X0-F1
#
_cell.length_a   1.000
_cell.length_b   1.000
_cell.length_c   1.000
_cell.angle_alpha   90.00
_cell.angle_beta   90.00
_cell.angle_gamma   90.00
#
_symmetry.space_group_name_H-M   'P 1'
#
loop_
_entity.id
_entity.type
_entity.pdbx_description
1 polymer ?
#
loop_
_entity_poly.entity_id
_entity_poly.type
_entity_poly.pdbx_seq_one_letter_code
_entity_poly.pdbx_strand_id
1 'polypeptide(L)'
;MDFLVDKIIEESKRGSWGGRKKPHKLILWLAVLELLDQGHISGNKIYLDAQLKKSFLRIFQEFAVGDDLPQIGPPFFHLRSSNLWNHVIKPGQEEYYASITTSGGGTKRLEQSVEYAQLDDGIFQFLSSPSGRESLRGGIMDVLISEQRTVAVSSSTRSGLMFHESFPLNRPAIAAVLQSIGRGESEDALSSVLRDTTHLGNNYVKAMPRYASCCGLRQPGKNQLTPLGQHVLAHDASLSLPATQWLMHYHLSAPQGPGPRFWHDLTLKLPELGVTFGGNELTEEVGRSVQAEQGRDLAPRSLRTCATIYAGTYTKPEGLGALHLLEESGESYGLGDPESVPPGVLAYALALYWEGQFGSVQTRNLSDLSEPGGFGSLFFLSQFALNRALRGLATEGVLELWLQAPPHQVTRPPAPAALLDGIYAL
;
A
#
# COMPACT_ATOMS: atom_id res chain seq x y z
N MET A 1 -10.23 27.37 -16.78
CA MET A 1 -10.92 26.59 -15.75
C MET A 1 -9.88 26.00 -14.80
N ASP A 2 -8.87 25.35 -15.37
CA ASP A 2 -7.77 24.69 -14.66
C ASP A 2 -6.98 25.59 -13.70
N PHE A 3 -6.70 26.84 -14.08
CA PHE A 3 -6.00 27.80 -13.20
C PHE A 3 -6.67 28.00 -11.83
N LEU A 4 -8.01 28.03 -11.76
CA LEU A 4 -8.70 28.20 -10.48
C LEU A 4 -8.69 26.91 -9.65
N VAL A 5 -8.70 25.74 -10.30
CA VAL A 5 -8.55 24.44 -9.63
C VAL A 5 -7.19 24.36 -8.96
N ASP A 6 -6.12 24.64 -9.72
CA ASP A 6 -4.74 24.63 -9.23
C ASP A 6 -4.57 25.62 -8.08
N LYS A 7 -5.06 26.86 -8.26
CA LYS A 7 -5.04 27.89 -7.22
C LYS A 7 -5.69 27.41 -5.92
N ILE A 8 -6.89 26.82 -5.98
CA ILE A 8 -7.60 26.33 -4.79
C ILE A 8 -6.78 25.23 -4.09
N ILE A 9 -6.24 24.28 -4.85
CA ILE A 9 -5.48 23.15 -4.31
C ILE A 9 -4.16 23.62 -3.68
N GLU A 10 -3.41 24.49 -4.36
CA GLU A 10 -2.10 24.98 -3.91
C GLU A 10 -2.20 25.93 -2.72
N GLU A 11 -3.14 26.88 -2.76
CA GLU A 11 -3.34 27.85 -1.67
C GLU A 11 -4.03 27.23 -0.45
N SER A 12 -4.67 26.05 -0.58
CA SER A 12 -5.17 25.24 0.52
C SER A 12 -4.04 24.58 1.34
N LYS A 13 -2.97 25.32 1.68
CA LYS A 13 -1.75 24.86 2.37
C LYS A 13 -2.06 23.86 3.48
N ARG A 14 -1.57 22.63 3.32
CA ARG A 14 -1.87 21.50 4.20
C ARG A 14 -0.71 21.27 5.14
N GLY A 15 -1.03 21.05 6.42
CA GLY A 15 -0.03 20.56 7.37
C GLY A 15 0.48 19.19 6.93
N SER A 16 1.74 18.89 7.24
CA SER A 16 2.31 17.56 7.03
C SER A 16 2.52 16.84 8.35
N TRP A 17 2.38 15.52 8.35
CA TRP A 17 2.75 14.66 9.46
C TRP A 17 3.34 13.37 8.90
N GLY A 18 4.51 12.96 9.39
CA GLY A 18 5.22 11.78 8.86
C GLY A 18 5.56 11.86 7.38
N GLY A 19 5.82 13.06 6.83
CA GLY A 19 6.11 13.26 5.40
C GLY A 19 4.88 13.32 4.49
N ARG A 20 3.68 13.03 5.00
CA ARG A 20 2.40 13.09 4.25
C ARG A 20 1.65 14.40 4.50
N LYS A 21 1.03 14.97 3.47
CA LYS A 21 0.08 16.10 3.62
C LYS A 21 -1.26 15.61 4.19
N LYS A 22 -1.78 16.31 5.20
CA LYS A 22 -3.09 15.98 5.80
C LYS A 22 -4.23 16.27 4.83
N PRO A 23 -5.19 15.35 4.64
CA PRO A 23 -6.23 15.50 3.62
C PRO A 23 -7.36 16.46 4.03
N HIS A 24 -7.45 16.82 5.33
CA HIS A 24 -8.57 17.53 5.95
C HIS A 24 -9.08 18.77 5.21
N LYS A 25 -8.20 19.62 4.67
CA LYS A 25 -8.63 20.84 3.95
C LYS A 25 -9.30 20.50 2.61
N LEU A 26 -8.79 19.51 1.89
CA LEU A 26 -9.37 19.08 0.61
C LEU A 26 -10.68 18.33 0.83
N ILE A 27 -10.75 17.51 1.89
CA ILE A 27 -11.99 16.86 2.31
C ILE A 27 -13.06 17.91 2.66
N LEU A 28 -12.68 19.00 3.34
CA LEU A 28 -13.60 20.10 3.61
C LEU A 28 -14.11 20.76 2.32
N TRP A 29 -13.26 20.95 1.31
CA TRP A 29 -13.69 21.42 0.00
C TRP A 29 -14.68 20.46 -0.67
N LEU A 30 -14.40 19.15 -0.67
CA LEU A 30 -15.34 18.15 -1.21
C LEU A 30 -16.70 18.19 -0.52
N ALA A 31 -16.71 18.39 0.81
CA ALA A 31 -17.94 18.54 1.57
C ALA A 31 -18.71 19.81 1.18
N VAL A 32 -18.02 20.94 0.99
CA VAL A 32 -18.64 22.18 0.49
C VAL A 32 -19.23 21.99 -0.91
N LEU A 33 -18.51 21.30 -1.81
CA LEU A 33 -19.00 20.98 -3.15
C LEU A 33 -20.25 20.11 -3.11
N GLU A 34 -20.28 19.08 -2.27
CA GLU A 34 -21.48 18.24 -2.06
C GLU A 34 -22.68 19.07 -1.59
N LEU A 35 -22.48 20.01 -0.66
CA LEU A 35 -23.57 20.87 -0.17
C LEU A 35 -24.04 21.92 -1.18
N LEU A 36 -23.15 22.40 -2.06
CA LEU A 36 -23.52 23.23 -3.21
C LEU A 36 -24.37 22.43 -4.21
N ASP A 37 -23.98 21.19 -4.51
CA ASP A 37 -24.74 20.31 -5.41
C ASP A 37 -26.12 19.95 -4.86
N GLN A 38 -26.23 19.76 -3.55
CA GLN A 38 -27.50 19.50 -2.86
C GLN A 38 -28.38 20.75 -2.70
N GLY A 39 -27.87 21.94 -3.04
CA GLY A 39 -28.57 23.21 -2.84
C GLY A 39 -28.69 23.64 -1.37
N HIS A 40 -27.99 22.96 -0.45
CA HIS A 40 -27.94 23.35 0.98
C HIS A 40 -27.16 24.65 1.15
N ILE A 41 -26.13 24.85 0.34
CA ILE A 41 -25.45 26.15 0.20
C ILE A 41 -25.99 26.82 -1.06
N SER A 42 -26.84 27.84 -0.88
CA SER A 42 -27.45 28.60 -1.98
C SER A 42 -26.85 29.98 -2.20
N GLY A 43 -25.98 30.43 -1.30
CA GLY A 43 -25.25 31.70 -1.38
C GLY A 43 -23.85 31.57 -0.79
N ASN A 44 -23.06 32.64 -0.86
CA ASN A 44 -21.68 32.65 -0.36
C ASN A 44 -21.61 32.74 1.17
N LYS A 45 -22.22 31.75 1.85
CA LYS A 45 -22.28 31.60 3.30
C LYS A 45 -22.19 30.11 3.64
N ILE A 46 -21.07 29.71 4.22
CA ILE A 46 -20.77 28.33 4.60
C ILE A 46 -20.81 28.24 6.12
N TYR A 47 -21.86 27.61 6.66
CA TYR A 47 -22.04 27.44 8.09
C TYR A 47 -21.31 26.18 8.58
N LEU A 48 -20.66 26.26 9.76
CA LEU A 48 -20.10 25.08 10.46
C LEU A 48 -21.22 24.30 11.18
N ASP A 49 -22.24 23.91 10.42
CA ASP A 49 -23.46 23.29 10.92
C ASP A 49 -23.37 21.75 10.96
N ALA A 50 -24.48 21.10 11.35
CA ALA A 50 -24.55 19.65 11.41
C ALA A 50 -24.41 18.99 10.02
N GLN A 51 -24.85 19.65 8.95
CA GLN A 51 -24.85 19.10 7.60
C GLN A 51 -23.44 19.09 7.02
N LEU A 52 -22.68 20.18 7.19
CA LEU A 52 -21.28 20.24 6.80
C LEU A 52 -20.42 19.25 7.60
N LYS A 53 -20.66 19.14 8.91
CA LYS A 53 -19.98 18.14 9.76
C LYS A 53 -20.25 16.71 9.30
N LYS A 54 -21.50 16.40 8.94
CA LYS A 54 -21.91 15.08 8.46
C LYS A 54 -21.27 14.73 7.11
N SER A 55 -21.33 15.64 6.14
CA SER A 55 -20.69 15.44 4.82
C SER A 55 -19.17 15.30 4.96
N PHE A 56 -18.52 16.16 5.75
CA PHE A 56 -17.10 16.05 6.05
C PHE A 56 -16.74 14.70 6.65
N LEU A 57 -17.45 14.25 7.70
CA LEU A 57 -17.15 12.97 8.36
C LEU A 57 -17.30 11.78 7.40
N ARG A 58 -18.35 11.78 6.59
CA ARG A 58 -18.60 10.73 5.59
C ARG A 58 -17.45 10.64 4.59
N ILE A 59 -17.08 11.75 3.97
CA ILE A 59 -15.97 11.80 3.00
C ILE A 59 -14.65 11.49 3.70
N PHE A 60 -14.46 11.95 4.94
CA PHE A 60 -13.25 11.69 5.71
C PHE A 60 -12.99 10.20 5.91
N GLN A 61 -14.03 9.40 6.15
CA GLN A 61 -13.91 7.95 6.31
C GLN A 61 -13.43 7.24 5.03
N GLU A 62 -13.63 7.84 3.86
CA GLU A 62 -13.15 7.31 2.58
C GLU A 62 -11.65 7.61 2.35
N PHE A 63 -11.14 8.71 2.92
CA PHE A 63 -9.79 9.21 2.64
C PHE A 63 -8.79 9.19 3.80
N ALA A 64 -9.26 8.92 5.02
CA ALA A 64 -8.43 8.86 6.22
C ALA A 64 -7.42 7.71 6.16
N VAL A 65 -6.20 7.95 6.66
CA VAL A 65 -5.14 6.94 6.75
C VAL A 65 -4.51 6.98 8.13
N GLY A 66 -4.31 5.81 8.75
CA GLY A 66 -3.65 5.68 10.06
C GLY A 66 -4.45 6.37 11.18
N ASP A 67 -3.74 7.17 12.00
CA ASP A 67 -4.30 7.84 13.19
C ASP A 67 -4.98 9.20 12.88
N ASP A 68 -5.40 9.41 11.64
CA ASP A 68 -6.12 10.61 11.21
C ASP A 68 -7.44 10.77 11.99
N LEU A 69 -7.52 11.78 12.85
CA LEU A 69 -8.76 12.11 13.56
C LEU A 69 -9.70 12.94 12.69
N PRO A 70 -11.02 12.65 12.66
CA PRO A 70 -12.02 13.36 11.87
C PRO A 70 -12.39 14.73 12.46
N GLN A 71 -11.41 15.61 12.56
CA GLN A 71 -11.57 16.95 13.14
C GLN A 71 -11.75 18.01 12.07
N ILE A 72 -12.98 18.51 11.91
CA ILE A 72 -13.32 19.57 10.96
C ILE A 72 -12.94 20.98 11.42
N GLY A 73 -12.81 21.20 12.74
CA GLY A 73 -12.47 22.53 13.29
C GLY A 73 -11.16 23.10 12.72
N PRO A 74 -10.05 22.34 12.76
CA PRO A 74 -8.77 22.78 12.19
C PRO A 74 -8.82 23.17 10.70
N PRO A 75 -9.30 22.34 9.75
CA PRO A 75 -9.35 22.75 8.36
C PRO A 75 -10.27 23.96 8.13
N PHE A 76 -11.43 24.02 8.80
CA PHE A 76 -12.34 25.17 8.70
C PHE A 76 -11.66 26.47 9.16
N PHE A 77 -10.94 26.42 10.29
CA PHE A 77 -10.22 27.58 10.80
C PHE A 77 -9.04 27.99 9.92
N HIS A 78 -8.20 27.04 9.51
CA HIS A 78 -6.92 27.31 8.87
C HIS A 78 -7.02 27.56 7.36
N LEU A 79 -8.18 27.42 6.72
CA LEU A 79 -8.37 27.90 5.35
C LEU A 79 -8.26 29.42 5.25
N ARG A 80 -8.54 30.15 6.35
CA ARG A 80 -8.36 31.62 6.46
C ARG A 80 -6.94 32.13 6.18
N SER A 81 -5.93 31.25 6.21
CA SER A 81 -4.55 31.63 5.89
C SER A 81 -4.32 31.84 4.39
N SER A 82 -5.31 31.49 3.56
CA SER A 82 -5.38 31.78 2.14
C SER A 82 -6.40 32.89 1.91
N ASN A 83 -6.31 33.60 0.78
CA ASN A 83 -7.32 34.60 0.42
C ASN A 83 -8.61 33.96 -0.12
N LEU A 84 -8.71 32.62 -0.12
CA LEU A 84 -9.85 31.88 -0.66
C LEU A 84 -11.05 31.80 0.29
N TRP A 85 -10.82 32.00 1.60
CA TRP A 85 -11.78 31.66 2.66
C TRP A 85 -11.72 32.68 3.80
N ASN A 86 -12.81 33.39 4.03
CA ASN A 86 -12.90 34.48 5.00
C ASN A 86 -13.96 34.18 6.05
N HIS A 87 -13.66 34.37 7.33
CA HIS A 87 -14.66 34.20 8.40
C HIS A 87 -15.41 35.50 8.63
N VAL A 88 -16.74 35.42 8.65
CA VAL A 88 -17.59 36.46 9.19
C VAL A 88 -17.76 36.19 10.69
N ILE A 89 -17.34 37.16 11.49
CA ILE A 89 -17.29 37.05 12.94
C ILE A 89 -18.63 37.48 13.51
N LYS A 90 -19.09 36.77 14.54
CA LYS A 90 -20.30 37.14 15.27
C LYS A 90 -20.09 38.50 15.96
N PRO A 91 -21.09 39.38 15.97
CA PRO A 91 -20.98 40.68 16.63
C PRO A 91 -20.53 40.56 18.08
N GLY A 92 -19.48 41.30 18.46
CA GLY A 92 -18.93 41.33 19.81
C GLY A 92 -17.94 40.19 20.13
N GLN A 93 -17.58 39.36 19.16
CA GLN A 93 -16.57 38.29 19.31
C GLN A 93 -15.25 38.61 18.60
N GLU A 94 -15.06 39.82 18.08
CA GLU A 94 -13.92 40.23 17.26
C GLU A 94 -12.60 40.15 18.03
N GLU A 95 -12.54 40.70 19.25
CA GLU A 95 -11.36 40.63 20.11
C GLU A 95 -11.03 39.18 20.50
N TYR A 96 -12.06 38.40 20.86
CA TYR A 96 -11.89 36.98 21.17
C TYR A 96 -11.34 36.22 19.97
N TYR A 97 -11.92 36.39 18.78
CA TYR A 97 -11.47 35.73 17.56
C TYR A 97 -10.05 36.13 17.17
N ALA A 98 -9.69 37.41 17.32
CA ALA A 98 -8.33 37.91 17.07
C ALA A 98 -7.29 37.26 18.00
N SER A 99 -7.68 36.91 19.23
CA SER A 99 -6.80 36.21 20.17
C SER A 99 -6.54 34.73 19.80
N ILE A 100 -7.33 34.14 18.89
CA ILE A 100 -7.20 32.75 18.50
C ILE A 100 -6.06 32.59 17.49
N THR A 101 -4.94 32.02 17.95
CA THR A 101 -3.79 31.66 17.11
C THR A 101 -3.82 30.20 16.64
N THR A 102 -4.57 29.34 17.32
CA THR A 102 -4.70 27.91 16.99
C THR A 102 -6.15 27.43 17.14
N SER A 103 -6.52 26.42 16.36
CA SER A 103 -7.82 25.74 16.42
C SER A 103 -8.00 24.81 17.63
N GLY A 104 -7.18 24.96 18.69
CA GLY A 104 -7.25 24.11 19.89
C GLY A 104 -8.64 24.12 20.53
N GLY A 105 -9.15 22.95 20.96
CA GLY A 105 -10.47 22.81 21.59
C GLY A 105 -11.61 22.35 20.68
N GLY A 106 -11.32 21.81 19.49
CA GLY A 106 -12.32 21.28 18.57
C GLY A 106 -13.07 22.38 17.82
N THR A 107 -14.40 22.26 17.69
CA THR A 107 -15.22 23.28 16.98
C THR A 107 -15.75 24.39 17.90
N LYS A 108 -15.70 24.22 19.23
CA LYS A 108 -16.35 25.11 20.21
C LYS A 108 -15.97 26.59 20.05
N ARG A 109 -14.67 26.87 19.86
CA ARG A 109 -14.18 28.25 19.71
C ARG A 109 -14.70 28.91 18.43
N LEU A 110 -14.83 28.13 17.36
CA LEU A 110 -15.38 28.61 16.08
C LEU A 110 -16.88 28.81 16.20
N GLU A 111 -17.60 27.87 16.79
CA GLU A 111 -19.03 27.99 17.03
C GLU A 111 -19.37 29.19 17.93
N GLN A 112 -18.48 29.56 18.85
CA GLN A 112 -18.63 30.76 19.68
C GLN A 112 -18.42 32.06 18.89
N SER A 113 -17.46 32.10 17.97
CA SER A 113 -16.93 33.36 17.42
C SER A 113 -17.22 33.60 15.95
N VAL A 114 -17.39 32.55 15.14
CA VAL A 114 -17.60 32.63 13.70
C VAL A 114 -19.08 32.39 13.40
N GLU A 115 -19.69 33.29 12.63
CA GLU A 115 -21.07 33.14 12.17
C GLU A 115 -21.16 32.20 10.96
N TYR A 116 -20.32 32.46 9.95
CA TYR A 116 -20.14 31.61 8.77
C TYR A 116 -18.81 31.95 8.07
N ALA A 117 -18.41 31.14 7.11
CA ALA A 117 -17.34 31.45 6.18
C ALA A 117 -17.88 31.94 4.83
N GLN A 118 -17.11 32.77 4.14
CA GLN A 118 -17.34 33.20 2.77
C GLN A 118 -16.12 32.89 1.92
N LEU A 119 -16.36 32.41 0.71
CA LEU A 119 -15.30 32.25 -0.27
C LEU A 119 -14.96 33.59 -0.90
N ASP A 120 -13.76 33.71 -1.47
CA ASP A 120 -13.45 34.78 -2.42
C ASP A 120 -14.51 34.82 -3.55
N ASP A 121 -14.90 36.01 -3.99
CA ASP A 121 -16.01 36.17 -4.94
C ASP A 121 -15.74 35.47 -6.27
N GLY A 122 -14.49 35.49 -6.76
CA GLY A 122 -14.11 34.79 -7.98
C GLY A 122 -14.19 33.28 -7.84
N ILE A 123 -13.83 32.75 -6.66
CA ILE A 123 -13.98 31.33 -6.32
C ILE A 123 -15.45 30.93 -6.20
N PHE A 124 -16.27 31.74 -5.52
CA PHE A 124 -17.69 31.45 -5.38
C PHE A 124 -18.41 31.48 -6.73
N GLN A 125 -18.09 32.46 -7.60
CA GLN A 125 -18.63 32.53 -8.95
C GLN A 125 -18.25 31.29 -9.77
N PHE A 126 -17.00 30.84 -9.69
CA PHE A 126 -16.55 29.61 -10.34
C PHE A 126 -17.33 28.38 -9.87
N LEU A 127 -17.52 28.22 -8.55
CA LEU A 127 -18.23 27.09 -7.95
C LEU A 127 -19.76 27.17 -8.07
N SER A 128 -20.31 28.31 -8.47
CA SER A 128 -21.73 28.44 -8.81
C SER A 128 -22.07 27.64 -10.07
N SER A 129 -21.10 27.36 -10.95
CA SER A 129 -21.28 26.51 -12.14
C SER A 129 -21.10 25.02 -11.82
N PRO A 130 -21.98 24.11 -12.30
CA PRO A 130 -21.80 22.67 -12.15
C PRO A 130 -20.47 22.17 -12.71
N SER A 131 -20.05 22.69 -13.87
CA SER A 131 -18.76 22.35 -14.47
C SER A 131 -17.57 22.73 -13.60
N GLY A 132 -17.61 23.91 -12.95
CA GLY A 132 -16.55 24.34 -12.05
C GLY A 132 -16.44 23.45 -10.81
N ARG A 133 -17.59 23.01 -10.28
CA ARG A 133 -17.62 22.04 -9.17
C ARG A 133 -17.06 20.69 -9.57
N GLU A 134 -17.42 20.18 -10.76
CA GLU A 134 -16.91 18.91 -11.27
C GLU A 134 -15.39 18.97 -11.52
N SER A 135 -14.89 20.04 -12.14
CA SER A 135 -13.44 20.22 -12.35
C SER A 135 -12.66 20.29 -11.05
N LEU A 136 -13.14 21.04 -10.04
CA LEU A 136 -12.47 21.07 -8.74
C LEU A 136 -12.55 19.72 -8.02
N ARG A 137 -13.69 19.04 -8.11
CA ARG A 137 -13.87 17.69 -7.54
C ARG A 137 -12.85 16.72 -8.13
N GLY A 138 -12.73 16.68 -9.46
CA GLY A 138 -11.75 15.85 -10.17
C GLY A 138 -10.32 16.13 -9.73
N GLY A 139 -9.89 17.40 -9.76
CA GLY A 139 -8.54 17.78 -9.35
C GLY A 139 -8.21 17.45 -7.88
N ILE A 140 -9.18 17.63 -6.96
CA ILE A 140 -9.02 17.22 -5.56
C ILE A 140 -8.92 15.70 -5.44
N MET A 141 -9.77 14.94 -6.13
CA MET A 141 -9.75 13.49 -6.09
C MET A 141 -8.44 12.92 -6.63
N ASP A 142 -7.91 13.48 -7.72
CA ASP A 142 -6.62 13.08 -8.28
C ASP A 142 -5.47 13.29 -7.29
N VAL A 143 -5.47 14.44 -6.59
CA VAL A 143 -4.48 14.71 -5.52
C VAL A 143 -4.63 13.74 -4.34
N LEU A 144 -5.86 13.50 -3.86
CA LEU A 144 -6.09 12.61 -2.72
C LEU A 144 -5.76 11.15 -3.05
N ILE A 145 -6.12 10.67 -4.25
CA ILE A 145 -5.87 9.30 -4.71
C ILE A 145 -4.38 9.11 -4.99
N SER A 146 -3.72 10.05 -5.67
CA SER A 146 -2.27 9.97 -5.91
C SER A 146 -1.49 9.97 -4.60
N GLU A 147 -1.86 10.80 -3.63
CA GLU A 147 -1.22 10.80 -2.31
C GLU A 147 -1.54 9.55 -1.49
N GLN A 148 -2.75 8.98 -1.59
CA GLN A 148 -3.04 7.67 -1.01
C GLN A 148 -2.16 6.56 -1.61
N ARG A 149 -1.92 6.58 -2.94
CA ARG A 149 -0.96 5.67 -3.58
C ARG A 149 0.45 5.91 -3.04
N THR A 150 0.91 7.16 -2.93
CA THR A 150 2.22 7.50 -2.37
C THR A 150 2.35 7.09 -0.89
N VAL A 151 1.26 7.12 -0.13
CA VAL A 151 1.25 6.83 1.31
C VAL A 151 1.07 5.35 1.58
N ALA A 152 0.33 4.62 0.75
CA ALA A 152 0.41 3.15 0.72
C ALA A 152 1.84 2.70 0.34
N VAL A 153 2.53 3.47 -0.51
CA VAL A 153 3.95 3.28 -0.81
C VAL A 153 4.86 3.67 0.37
N SER A 154 4.51 4.70 1.18
CA SER A 154 5.34 5.18 2.31
C SER A 154 5.01 4.55 3.68
N SER A 155 3.85 3.93 3.86
CA SER A 155 3.50 3.14 5.05
C SER A 155 3.94 1.68 4.92
N SER A 156 4.26 1.22 3.70
CA SER A 156 5.12 0.06 3.51
C SER A 156 6.55 0.53 3.80
N THR A 157 7.16 0.05 4.88
CA THR A 157 8.61 0.10 5.09
C THR A 157 9.26 -0.84 4.08
N ARG A 158 9.16 -0.47 2.80
CA ARG A 158 9.76 -1.22 1.71
C ARG A 158 11.25 -1.30 1.95
N SER A 159 11.79 -2.49 1.80
CA SER A 159 13.21 -2.70 2.00
C SER A 159 14.02 -2.01 0.92
N GLY A 160 15.14 -1.42 1.31
CA GLY A 160 16.05 -0.78 0.37
C GLY A 160 16.63 -1.79 -0.63
N LEU A 161 17.05 -1.30 -1.80
CA LEU A 161 17.52 -2.13 -2.91
C LEU A 161 18.58 -3.18 -2.50
N MET A 162 19.51 -2.80 -1.63
CA MET A 162 20.62 -3.66 -1.18
C MET A 162 20.36 -4.36 0.16
N PHE A 163 19.10 -4.56 0.57
CA PHE A 163 18.76 -5.22 1.84
C PHE A 163 19.41 -6.60 2.00
N HIS A 164 19.61 -7.28 0.87
CA HIS A 164 20.15 -8.62 0.75
C HIS A 164 21.67 -8.73 1.02
N GLU A 165 22.40 -7.62 1.11
CA GLU A 165 23.85 -7.59 1.40
C GLU A 165 24.69 -8.52 0.50
N SER A 166 24.29 -8.67 -0.76
CA SER A 166 24.86 -9.61 -1.76
C SER A 166 24.69 -11.11 -1.44
N PHE A 167 23.70 -11.49 -0.63
CA PHE A 167 23.30 -12.88 -0.41
C PHE A 167 21.88 -13.16 -0.92
N PRO A 168 21.66 -14.25 -1.68
CA PRO A 168 20.31 -14.70 -2.00
C PRO A 168 19.59 -15.14 -0.73
N LEU A 169 18.28 -15.25 -0.83
CA LEU A 169 17.45 -15.80 0.23
C LEU A 169 17.94 -17.19 0.64
N ASN A 170 17.99 -17.46 1.95
CA ASN A 170 18.31 -18.77 2.51
C ASN A 170 17.27 -19.15 3.58
N ARG A 171 16.39 -20.10 3.26
CA ARG A 171 15.29 -20.54 4.11
C ARG A 171 15.78 -21.13 5.44
N PRO A 172 16.80 -22.03 5.50
CA PRO A 172 17.31 -22.51 6.78
C PRO A 172 17.76 -21.40 7.73
N ALA A 173 18.42 -20.36 7.22
CA ALA A 173 18.86 -19.23 8.05
C ALA A 173 17.69 -18.33 8.48
N ILE A 174 16.70 -18.10 7.62
CA ILE A 174 15.48 -17.38 8.00
C ILE A 174 14.69 -18.18 9.04
N ALA A 175 14.60 -19.50 8.91
CA ALA A 175 13.99 -20.38 9.91
C ALA A 175 14.69 -20.23 11.27
N ALA A 176 16.02 -20.22 11.31
CA ALA A 176 16.78 -19.96 12.53
C ALA A 176 16.46 -18.58 13.13
N VAL A 177 16.25 -17.54 12.30
CA VAL A 177 15.78 -16.23 12.76
C VAL A 177 14.42 -16.33 13.45
N LEU A 178 13.43 -16.98 12.82
CA LEU A 178 12.09 -17.07 13.40
C LEU A 178 12.10 -17.85 14.71
N GLN A 179 12.82 -18.96 14.77
CA GLN A 179 12.94 -19.80 15.98
C GLN A 179 13.61 -19.04 17.13
N SER A 180 14.67 -18.29 16.85
CA SER A 180 15.34 -17.45 17.85
C SER A 180 14.39 -16.40 18.43
N ILE A 181 13.64 -15.69 17.58
CA ILE A 181 12.62 -14.71 18.01
C ILE A 181 11.50 -15.40 18.80
N GLY A 182 11.05 -16.57 18.35
CA GLY A 182 10.03 -17.36 19.03
C GLY A 182 10.44 -17.82 20.43
N ARG A 183 11.74 -18.05 20.66
CA ARG A 183 12.31 -18.34 21.99
C ARG A 183 12.53 -17.09 22.86
N GLY A 184 12.26 -15.90 22.34
CA GLY A 184 12.47 -14.63 23.05
C GLY A 184 13.94 -14.24 23.19
N GLU A 185 14.81 -14.75 22.31
CA GLU A 185 16.23 -14.45 22.32
C GLU A 185 16.52 -13.00 21.86
N SER A 186 17.60 -12.40 22.36
CA SER A 186 18.06 -11.08 21.94
C SER A 186 18.65 -11.10 20.53
N GLU A 187 18.77 -9.94 19.89
CA GLU A 187 19.41 -9.83 18.57
C GLU A 187 20.90 -10.26 18.59
N ASP A 188 21.57 -10.13 19.74
CA ASP A 188 22.94 -10.61 19.93
C ASP A 188 23.01 -12.15 19.93
N ALA A 189 22.06 -12.80 20.59
CA ALA A 189 21.96 -14.27 20.59
C ALA A 189 21.64 -14.79 19.18
N LEU A 190 20.71 -14.14 18.46
CA LEU A 190 20.42 -14.45 17.07
C LEU A 190 21.67 -14.33 16.18
N SER A 191 22.45 -13.27 16.38
CA SER A 191 23.67 -13.03 15.61
C SER A 191 24.72 -14.12 15.83
N SER A 192 24.85 -14.62 17.06
CA SER A 192 25.73 -15.73 17.39
C SER A 192 25.27 -17.04 16.74
N VAL A 193 23.97 -17.38 16.85
CA VAL A 193 23.40 -18.60 16.24
C VAL A 193 23.65 -18.62 14.73
N LEU A 194 23.47 -17.50 14.02
CA LEU A 194 23.70 -17.44 12.58
C LEU A 194 25.18 -17.61 12.21
N ARG A 195 26.11 -17.10 13.01
CA ARG A 195 27.56 -17.29 12.79
C ARG A 195 27.97 -18.73 13.02
N ASP A 196 27.45 -19.35 14.08
CA ASP A 196 27.82 -20.71 14.48
C ASP A 196 27.28 -21.75 13.50
N THR A 197 26.09 -21.51 12.93
CA THR A 197 25.44 -22.44 11.99
C THR A 197 25.91 -22.30 10.55
N THR A 198 26.34 -21.11 10.11
CA THR A 198 26.67 -20.87 8.70
C THR A 198 28.14 -20.58 8.42
N HIS A 199 28.93 -20.24 9.45
CA HIS A 199 30.29 -19.72 9.31
C HIS A 199 30.40 -18.48 8.39
N LEU A 200 29.28 -17.79 8.12
CA LEU A 200 29.23 -16.61 7.25
C LEU A 200 29.38 -15.30 8.06
N GLY A 201 29.93 -14.29 7.40
CA GLY A 201 30.33 -13.02 8.03
C GLY A 201 29.18 -12.08 8.42
N ASN A 202 29.54 -10.91 8.95
CA ASN A 202 28.61 -9.90 9.50
C ASN A 202 27.48 -9.49 8.55
N ASN A 203 27.72 -9.49 7.23
CA ASN A 203 26.73 -9.09 6.23
C ASN A 203 25.61 -10.13 6.09
N TYR A 204 25.92 -11.41 6.24
CA TYR A 204 24.93 -12.49 6.20
C TYR A 204 23.97 -12.39 7.38
N VAL A 205 24.51 -12.16 8.58
CA VAL A 205 23.75 -11.96 9.83
C VAL A 205 22.78 -10.78 9.73
N LYS A 206 23.10 -9.75 8.93
CA LYS A 206 22.18 -8.64 8.64
C LYS A 206 21.14 -8.98 7.59
N ALA A 207 21.51 -9.72 6.55
CA ALA A 207 20.64 -10.03 5.42
C ALA A 207 19.46 -10.92 5.82
N MET A 208 19.69 -11.97 6.60
CA MET A 208 18.65 -12.98 6.88
C MET A 208 17.46 -12.42 7.68
N PRO A 209 17.64 -11.62 8.75
CA PRO A 209 16.53 -10.94 9.42
C PRO A 209 15.80 -9.94 8.53
N ARG A 210 16.50 -9.32 7.56
CA ARG A 210 15.86 -8.43 6.59
C ARG A 210 15.01 -9.21 5.59
N TYR A 211 15.48 -10.37 5.12
CA TYR A 211 14.65 -11.27 4.32
C TYR A 211 13.42 -11.74 5.09
N ALA A 212 13.55 -12.08 6.38
CA ALA A 212 12.39 -12.42 7.22
C ALA A 212 11.35 -11.29 7.23
N SER A 213 11.79 -10.03 7.28
CA SER A 213 10.91 -8.87 7.17
C SER A 213 10.35 -8.67 5.75
N CYS A 214 11.15 -8.85 4.71
CA CYS A 214 10.71 -8.78 3.30
C CYS A 214 9.71 -9.88 2.92
N CYS A 215 9.75 -11.00 3.62
CA CYS A 215 8.80 -12.11 3.44
C CYS A 215 7.54 -11.94 4.32
N GLY A 216 7.39 -10.82 5.03
CA GLY A 216 6.23 -10.56 5.88
C GLY A 216 6.21 -11.36 7.18
N LEU A 217 7.29 -12.03 7.57
CA LEU A 217 7.38 -12.93 8.74
C LEU A 217 7.85 -12.20 10.00
N ARG A 218 8.64 -11.12 9.85
CA ARG A 218 9.18 -10.32 10.96
C ARG A 218 8.81 -8.85 10.81
N GLN A 219 8.39 -8.21 11.90
CA GLN A 219 8.12 -6.76 11.90
C GLN A 219 9.39 -5.97 11.51
N PRO A 220 9.31 -5.04 10.55
CA PRO A 220 10.45 -4.22 10.14
C PRO A 220 11.07 -3.45 11.32
N GLY A 221 12.39 -3.57 11.48
CA GLY A 221 13.14 -2.87 12.53
C GLY A 221 12.88 -3.34 13.97
N LYS A 222 12.13 -4.43 14.17
CA LYS A 222 11.83 -4.98 15.50
C LYS A 222 12.15 -6.46 15.57
N ASN A 223 12.64 -6.91 16.73
CA ASN A 223 12.85 -8.32 17.01
C ASN A 223 11.51 -9.00 17.42
N GLN A 224 10.50 -8.93 16.54
CA GLN A 224 9.16 -9.44 16.78
C GLN A 224 8.58 -10.05 15.50
N LEU A 225 7.95 -11.21 15.62
CA LEU A 225 7.23 -11.85 14.51
C LEU A 225 5.92 -11.11 14.19
N THR A 226 5.51 -11.15 12.93
CA THR A 226 4.15 -10.77 12.52
C THR A 226 3.16 -11.89 12.90
N PRO A 227 1.84 -11.65 12.85
CA PRO A 227 0.85 -12.73 13.01
C PRO A 227 1.11 -13.89 12.04
N LEU A 228 1.46 -13.59 10.78
CA LEU A 228 1.88 -14.59 9.81
C LEU A 228 3.14 -15.33 10.27
N GLY A 229 4.18 -14.61 10.69
CA GLY A 229 5.43 -15.23 11.13
C GLY A 229 5.25 -16.15 12.34
N GLN A 230 4.37 -15.80 13.28
CA GLN A 230 4.00 -16.67 14.40
C GLN A 230 3.28 -17.94 13.89
N HIS A 231 2.33 -17.76 12.97
CA HIS A 231 1.57 -18.87 12.41
C HIS A 231 2.47 -19.83 11.59
N VAL A 232 3.39 -19.29 10.79
CA VAL A 232 4.40 -20.08 10.06
C VAL A 232 5.32 -20.81 11.03
N LEU A 233 5.83 -20.15 12.07
CA LEU A 233 6.68 -20.81 13.06
C LEU A 233 5.98 -22.00 13.74
N ALA A 234 4.67 -21.94 13.94
CA ALA A 234 3.88 -23.01 14.55
C ALA A 234 3.65 -24.22 13.62
N HIS A 235 3.59 -24.02 12.31
CA HIS A 235 3.18 -25.07 11.34
C HIS A 235 4.31 -25.53 10.40
N ASP A 236 5.25 -24.66 10.06
CA ASP A 236 6.37 -24.93 9.15
C ASP A 236 7.64 -24.20 9.62
N ALA A 237 8.12 -24.57 10.82
CA ALA A 237 9.29 -23.96 11.44
C ALA A 237 10.59 -24.08 10.63
N SER A 238 10.64 -24.99 9.64
CA SER A 238 11.77 -25.17 8.71
C SER A 238 11.61 -24.39 7.40
N LEU A 239 10.45 -23.74 7.19
CA LEU A 239 10.08 -23.04 5.95
C LEU A 239 10.16 -23.96 4.72
N SER A 240 9.81 -25.24 4.88
CA SER A 240 9.98 -26.28 3.88
C SER A 240 8.80 -26.43 2.94
N LEU A 241 7.59 -26.10 3.41
CA LEU A 241 6.37 -26.33 2.65
C LEU A 241 6.24 -25.35 1.47
N PRO A 242 5.77 -25.80 0.29
CA PRO A 242 5.48 -24.93 -0.84
C PRO A 242 4.53 -23.78 -0.47
N ALA A 243 3.57 -24.02 0.43
CA ALA A 243 2.66 -22.99 0.93
C ALA A 243 3.41 -21.79 1.54
N THR A 244 4.37 -22.07 2.43
CA THR A 244 5.22 -21.04 3.05
C THR A 244 6.07 -20.32 2.03
N GLN A 245 6.64 -21.07 1.08
CA GLN A 245 7.48 -20.49 0.04
C GLN A 245 6.69 -19.55 -0.89
N TRP A 246 5.44 -19.91 -1.23
CA TRP A 246 4.53 -19.03 -1.97
C TRP A 246 4.16 -17.76 -1.20
N LEU A 247 3.97 -17.84 0.12
CA LEU A 247 3.76 -16.66 0.97
C LEU A 247 4.99 -15.75 0.99
N MET A 248 6.19 -16.33 1.11
CA MET A 248 7.45 -15.60 1.04
C MET A 248 7.62 -14.92 -0.32
N HIS A 249 7.33 -15.64 -1.42
CA HIS A 249 7.31 -15.07 -2.77
C HIS A 249 6.35 -13.88 -2.84
N TYR A 250 5.10 -14.07 -2.43
CA TYR A 250 4.08 -13.02 -2.51
C TYR A 250 4.50 -11.75 -1.76
N HIS A 251 5.02 -11.86 -0.53
CA HIS A 251 5.45 -10.67 0.21
C HIS A 251 6.66 -9.96 -0.43
N LEU A 252 7.56 -10.70 -1.07
CA LEU A 252 8.68 -10.13 -1.82
C LEU A 252 8.21 -9.40 -3.09
N SER A 253 7.24 -9.96 -3.81
CA SER A 253 6.79 -9.48 -5.12
C SER A 253 5.55 -8.58 -5.05
N ALA A 254 4.86 -8.48 -3.91
CA ALA A 254 3.62 -7.73 -3.83
C ALA A 254 3.85 -6.23 -4.06
N PRO A 255 2.96 -5.57 -4.81
CA PRO A 255 3.08 -4.14 -5.13
C PRO A 255 3.06 -3.23 -3.90
N GLN A 256 2.53 -3.69 -2.76
CA GLN A 256 2.52 -3.01 -1.46
C GLN A 256 3.28 -3.83 -0.41
N GLY A 257 3.96 -4.88 -0.85
CA GLY A 257 4.74 -5.76 0.00
C GLY A 257 6.02 -5.09 0.52
N PRO A 258 6.62 -5.65 1.58
CA PRO A 258 7.85 -5.12 2.17
C PRO A 258 9.11 -5.40 1.32
N GLY A 259 9.03 -6.22 0.26
CA GLY A 259 10.14 -6.45 -0.69
C GLY A 259 10.42 -5.25 -1.61
N PRO A 260 11.65 -5.08 -2.13
CA PRO A 260 12.01 -3.91 -2.93
C PRO A 260 11.26 -3.86 -4.27
N ARG A 261 11.09 -2.66 -4.83
CA ARG A 261 10.24 -2.44 -6.01
C ARG A 261 10.73 -3.18 -7.25
N PHE A 262 12.04 -3.26 -7.45
CA PHE A 262 12.60 -4.04 -8.55
C PHE A 262 12.22 -5.52 -8.49
N TRP A 263 11.98 -6.07 -7.30
CA TRP A 263 11.56 -7.46 -7.15
C TRP A 263 10.17 -7.69 -7.72
N HIS A 264 9.24 -6.77 -7.44
CA HIS A 264 7.90 -6.75 -8.02
C HIS A 264 7.95 -6.62 -9.55
N ASP A 265 8.63 -5.57 -10.04
CA ASP A 265 8.68 -5.28 -11.47
C ASP A 265 9.34 -6.42 -12.26
N LEU A 266 10.45 -6.96 -11.75
CA LEU A 266 11.16 -8.07 -12.38
C LEU A 266 10.30 -9.35 -12.40
N THR A 267 9.57 -9.64 -11.31
CA THR A 267 8.63 -10.79 -11.25
C THR A 267 7.56 -10.70 -12.32
N LEU A 268 6.97 -9.53 -12.50
CA LEU A 268 5.97 -9.31 -13.55
C LEU A 268 6.57 -9.36 -14.96
N LYS A 269 7.86 -9.02 -15.11
CA LYS A 269 8.54 -8.99 -16.39
C LYS A 269 8.99 -10.37 -16.88
N LEU A 270 9.23 -11.34 -16.00
CA LEU A 270 9.78 -12.65 -16.37
C LEU A 270 9.07 -13.33 -17.56
N PRO A 271 7.73 -13.37 -17.67
CA PRO A 271 7.05 -13.97 -18.82
C PRO A 271 7.29 -13.27 -20.16
N GLU A 272 7.71 -12.01 -20.12
CA GLU A 272 7.98 -11.20 -21.30
C GLU A 272 9.44 -11.27 -21.76
N LEU A 273 10.35 -11.87 -20.97
CA LEU A 273 11.77 -12.01 -21.32
C LEU A 273 12.03 -13.13 -22.33
N GLY A 274 11.00 -13.89 -22.73
CA GLY A 274 11.08 -14.97 -23.70
C GLY A 274 11.37 -16.33 -23.08
N VAL A 275 11.63 -17.32 -23.94
CA VAL A 275 11.87 -18.72 -23.53
C VAL A 275 13.19 -18.89 -22.79
N THR A 276 14.20 -18.09 -23.15
CA THR A 276 15.53 -18.12 -22.52
C THR A 276 16.10 -16.71 -22.52
N PHE A 277 16.65 -16.28 -21.39
CA PHE A 277 17.25 -14.95 -21.20
C PHE A 277 18.49 -15.04 -20.30
N GLY A 278 19.39 -14.07 -20.39
CA GLY A 278 20.61 -14.01 -19.60
C GLY A 278 20.51 -13.11 -18.36
N GLY A 279 21.62 -12.98 -17.65
CA GLY A 279 21.74 -12.06 -16.53
C GLY A 279 21.69 -10.57 -16.94
N ASN A 280 21.93 -10.25 -18.22
CA ASN A 280 21.90 -8.88 -18.73
C ASN A 280 20.46 -8.36 -18.80
N GLU A 281 19.53 -9.15 -19.31
CA GLU A 281 18.10 -8.83 -19.41
C GLU A 281 17.50 -8.58 -18.02
N LEU A 282 17.86 -9.43 -17.05
CA LEU A 282 17.48 -9.21 -15.64
C LEU A 282 18.08 -7.90 -15.09
N THR A 283 19.34 -7.60 -15.41
CA THR A 283 20.03 -6.38 -14.95
C THR A 283 19.39 -5.12 -15.54
N GLU A 284 19.02 -5.15 -16.82
CA GLU A 284 18.35 -4.05 -17.51
C GLU A 284 16.98 -3.75 -16.89
N GLU A 285 16.20 -4.79 -16.59
CA GLU A 285 14.90 -4.62 -15.95
C GLU A 285 15.01 -4.08 -14.51
N VAL A 286 16.02 -4.51 -13.74
CA VAL A 286 16.33 -3.89 -12.44
C VAL A 286 16.66 -2.40 -12.64
N GLY A 287 17.48 -2.06 -13.63
CA GLY A 287 17.82 -0.68 -13.96
C GLY A 287 16.59 0.17 -14.29
N ARG A 288 15.71 -0.34 -15.16
CA ARG A 288 14.44 0.29 -15.52
C ARG A 288 13.57 0.55 -14.29
N SER A 289 13.41 -0.45 -13.42
CA SER A 289 12.62 -0.33 -12.20
C SER A 289 13.19 0.72 -11.24
N VAL A 290 14.51 0.68 -11.00
CA VAL A 290 15.17 1.63 -10.08
C VAL A 290 15.09 3.07 -10.61
N GLN A 291 15.29 3.28 -11.90
CA GLN A 291 15.15 4.60 -12.51
C GLN A 291 13.70 5.11 -12.40
N ALA A 292 12.71 4.25 -12.60
CA ALA A 292 11.30 4.60 -12.45
C ALA A 292 10.91 4.93 -11.00
N GLU A 293 11.50 4.25 -10.01
CA GLU A 293 11.19 4.47 -8.59
C GLU A 293 11.95 5.66 -7.99
N GLN A 294 13.25 5.81 -8.27
CA GLN A 294 14.13 6.79 -7.60
C GLN A 294 14.49 8.00 -8.47
N GLY A 295 14.19 7.98 -9.77
CA GLY A 295 14.57 9.04 -10.71
C GLY A 295 16.07 9.18 -10.94
N ARG A 296 16.87 8.19 -10.51
CA ARG A 296 18.34 8.16 -10.68
C ARG A 296 18.84 6.76 -10.96
N ASP A 297 19.96 6.69 -11.68
CA ASP A 297 20.66 5.44 -11.94
C ASP A 297 21.51 4.98 -10.75
N LEU A 298 21.65 3.66 -10.64
CA LEU A 298 22.63 3.03 -9.76
C LEU A 298 23.89 2.63 -10.53
N ALA A 299 24.97 2.40 -9.79
CA ALA A 299 26.18 1.83 -10.37
C ALA A 299 25.88 0.48 -11.04
N PRO A 300 26.40 0.21 -12.26
CA PRO A 300 26.11 -1.03 -13.00
C PRO A 300 26.39 -2.32 -12.21
N ARG A 301 27.40 -2.29 -11.33
CA ARG A 301 27.72 -3.40 -10.43
C ARG A 301 26.58 -3.70 -9.46
N SER A 302 25.94 -2.67 -8.89
CA SER A 302 24.83 -2.83 -7.95
C SER A 302 23.59 -3.42 -8.62
N LEU A 303 23.27 -2.98 -9.84
CA LEU A 303 22.18 -3.52 -10.64
C LEU A 303 22.40 -5.01 -10.93
N ARG A 304 23.61 -5.37 -11.37
CA ARG A 304 23.99 -6.77 -11.62
C ARG A 304 23.89 -7.62 -10.36
N THR A 305 24.36 -7.11 -9.22
CA THR A 305 24.20 -7.82 -7.95
C THR A 305 22.73 -8.06 -7.64
N CYS A 306 21.85 -7.07 -7.78
CA CYS A 306 20.41 -7.26 -7.53
C CYS A 306 19.82 -8.36 -8.44
N ALA A 307 20.17 -8.36 -9.73
CA ALA A 307 19.74 -9.38 -10.69
C ALA A 307 20.23 -10.79 -10.32
N THR A 308 21.52 -10.95 -9.99
CA THR A 308 22.08 -12.24 -9.54
C THR A 308 21.39 -12.75 -8.27
N ILE A 309 21.04 -11.84 -7.36
CA ILE A 309 20.42 -12.19 -6.08
C ILE A 309 18.96 -12.57 -6.24
N TYR A 310 18.24 -11.88 -7.12
CA TYR A 310 16.90 -12.27 -7.54
C TYR A 310 16.91 -13.67 -8.15
N ALA A 311 17.74 -13.90 -9.18
CA ALA A 311 17.84 -15.19 -9.85
C ALA A 311 18.22 -16.30 -8.86
N GLY A 312 19.27 -16.10 -8.08
CA GLY A 312 19.73 -17.06 -7.07
C GLY A 312 18.71 -17.31 -5.95
N THR A 313 17.75 -16.40 -5.71
CA THR A 313 16.65 -16.67 -4.79
C THR A 313 15.68 -17.70 -5.36
N TYR A 314 15.46 -17.72 -6.67
CA TYR A 314 14.51 -18.64 -7.31
C TYR A 314 15.15 -19.88 -7.95
N THR A 315 16.48 -19.95 -8.07
CA THR A 315 17.17 -21.13 -8.63
C THR A 315 17.81 -22.03 -7.56
N LYS A 316 18.14 -21.49 -6.38
CA LYS A 316 18.81 -22.27 -5.32
C LYS A 316 17.84 -23.14 -4.52
N PRO A 317 18.21 -24.39 -4.17
CA PRO A 317 17.39 -25.27 -3.33
C PRO A 317 17.08 -24.69 -1.94
N GLU A 318 18.04 -23.99 -1.34
CA GLU A 318 17.91 -23.34 -0.04
C GLU A 318 17.14 -22.01 -0.13
N GLY A 319 16.99 -21.47 -1.33
CA GLY A 319 16.13 -20.33 -1.64
C GLY A 319 14.69 -20.77 -1.85
N LEU A 320 14.00 -20.17 -2.81
CA LEU A 320 12.65 -20.52 -3.24
C LEU A 320 12.65 -21.41 -4.50
N GLY A 321 13.74 -22.15 -4.76
CA GLY A 321 13.87 -23.00 -5.95
C GLY A 321 12.85 -24.12 -6.06
N ALA A 322 12.27 -24.56 -4.94
CA ALA A 322 11.20 -25.56 -4.93
C ALA A 322 9.87 -25.03 -5.48
N LEU A 323 9.75 -23.72 -5.75
CA LEU A 323 8.58 -23.17 -6.46
C LEU A 323 8.68 -23.33 -7.98
N HIS A 324 9.85 -23.68 -8.52
CA HIS A 324 10.07 -23.89 -9.95
C HIS A 324 9.68 -22.68 -10.83
N LEU A 325 9.85 -21.46 -10.30
CA LEU A 325 9.54 -20.22 -11.06
C LEU A 325 10.61 -19.89 -12.11
N LEU A 326 11.86 -20.22 -11.82
CA LEU A 326 13.02 -19.91 -12.64
C LEU A 326 13.93 -21.13 -12.72
N GLU A 327 14.31 -21.53 -13.91
CA GLU A 327 15.28 -22.59 -14.17
C GLU A 327 16.59 -21.99 -14.67
N GLU A 328 17.72 -22.52 -14.20
CA GLU A 328 19.06 -22.09 -14.58
C GLU A 328 19.72 -23.17 -15.45
N SER A 329 20.16 -22.79 -16.66
CA SER A 329 20.85 -23.68 -17.59
C SER A 329 22.12 -22.99 -18.11
N GLY A 330 23.24 -23.26 -17.45
CA GLY A 330 24.51 -22.61 -17.77
C GLY A 330 24.50 -21.13 -17.38
N GLU A 331 24.68 -20.23 -18.34
CA GLU A 331 24.65 -18.77 -18.12
C GLU A 331 23.28 -18.14 -18.43
N SER A 332 22.29 -18.98 -18.73
CA SER A 332 20.94 -18.55 -19.12
C SER A 332 19.90 -19.05 -18.14
N TYR A 333 18.77 -18.36 -18.13
CA TYR A 333 17.59 -18.67 -17.33
C TYR A 333 16.38 -18.85 -18.24
N GLY A 334 15.39 -19.58 -17.75
CA GLY A 334 14.07 -19.70 -18.36
C GLY A 334 12.99 -19.74 -17.30
N LEU A 335 11.75 -19.43 -17.68
CA LEU A 335 10.61 -19.73 -16.82
C LEU A 335 10.49 -21.24 -16.62
N GLY A 336 10.37 -21.67 -15.37
CA GLY A 336 10.08 -23.07 -15.06
C GLY A 336 8.58 -23.38 -15.14
N ASP A 337 8.19 -24.51 -14.56
CA ASP A 337 6.80 -24.91 -14.35
C ASP A 337 6.42 -24.71 -12.86
N PRO A 338 5.75 -23.60 -12.50
CA PRO A 338 5.49 -23.26 -11.11
C PRO A 338 4.69 -24.32 -10.33
N GLU A 339 5.08 -24.56 -9.08
CA GLU A 339 4.29 -25.37 -8.16
C GLU A 339 2.86 -24.84 -8.01
N SER A 340 1.88 -25.73 -7.84
CA SER A 340 0.49 -25.29 -7.65
C SER A 340 0.36 -24.42 -6.40
N VAL A 341 -0.27 -23.24 -6.53
CA VAL A 341 -0.53 -22.35 -5.40
C VAL A 341 -1.62 -22.96 -4.52
N PRO A 342 -1.38 -23.20 -3.22
CA PRO A 342 -2.42 -23.70 -2.33
C PRO A 342 -3.57 -22.68 -2.16
N PRO A 343 -4.84 -23.13 -2.08
CA PRO A 343 -6.00 -22.23 -1.97
C PRO A 343 -5.90 -21.26 -0.79
N GLY A 344 -5.50 -21.76 0.40
CA GLY A 344 -5.33 -20.92 1.59
C GLY A 344 -4.29 -19.82 1.43
N VAL A 345 -3.20 -20.09 0.72
CA VAL A 345 -2.18 -19.09 0.39
C VAL A 345 -2.74 -18.04 -0.56
N LEU A 346 -3.46 -18.48 -1.60
CA LEU A 346 -4.07 -17.56 -2.57
C LEU A 346 -5.12 -16.67 -1.89
N ALA A 347 -5.94 -17.22 -0.98
CA ALA A 347 -6.93 -16.48 -0.22
C ALA A 347 -6.28 -15.41 0.67
N TYR A 348 -5.26 -15.81 1.45
CA TYR A 348 -4.52 -14.90 2.32
C TYR A 348 -3.82 -13.78 1.52
N ALA A 349 -3.17 -14.15 0.42
CA ALA A 349 -2.52 -13.20 -0.47
C ALA A 349 -3.53 -12.24 -1.13
N LEU A 350 -4.69 -12.74 -1.56
CA LEU A 350 -5.75 -11.92 -2.13
C LEU A 350 -6.27 -10.91 -1.10
N ALA A 351 -6.44 -11.30 0.16
CA ALA A 351 -6.86 -10.37 1.21
C ALA A 351 -5.85 -9.24 1.43
N LEU A 352 -4.55 -9.56 1.46
CA LEU A 352 -3.49 -8.55 1.53
C LEU A 352 -3.46 -7.64 0.29
N TYR A 353 -3.58 -8.23 -0.89
CA TYR A 353 -3.61 -7.49 -2.16
C TYR A 353 -4.79 -6.53 -2.19
N TRP A 354 -5.97 -7.00 -1.76
CA TRP A 354 -7.19 -6.23 -1.71
C TRP A 354 -7.07 -5.04 -0.77
N GLU A 355 -6.57 -5.26 0.44
CA GLU A 355 -6.35 -4.17 1.41
C GLU A 355 -5.36 -3.13 0.89
N GLY A 356 -4.28 -3.57 0.23
CA GLY A 356 -3.24 -2.68 -0.31
C GLY A 356 -3.64 -1.92 -1.57
N GLN A 357 -4.43 -2.54 -2.46
CA GLN A 357 -4.76 -1.98 -3.78
C GLN A 357 -6.14 -1.35 -3.86
N PHE A 358 -7.12 -1.93 -3.16
CA PHE A 358 -8.52 -1.55 -3.24
C PHE A 358 -9.07 -1.01 -1.91
N GLY A 359 -8.32 -1.14 -0.82
CA GLY A 359 -8.71 -0.62 0.49
C GLY A 359 -10.00 -1.27 1.01
N SER A 360 -11.01 -0.43 1.28
CA SER A 360 -12.29 -0.86 1.86
C SER A 360 -13.36 -1.24 0.83
N VAL A 361 -13.04 -1.19 -0.46
CA VAL A 361 -13.97 -1.55 -1.56
C VAL A 361 -14.48 -2.98 -1.35
N GLN A 362 -15.80 -3.19 -1.46
CA GLN A 362 -16.43 -4.48 -1.16
C GLN A 362 -16.47 -5.43 -2.36
N THR A 363 -16.51 -4.91 -3.59
CA THR A 363 -16.54 -5.71 -4.81
C THR A 363 -15.66 -5.13 -5.89
N ARG A 364 -15.12 -5.99 -6.75
CA ARG A 364 -14.34 -5.62 -7.94
C ARG A 364 -14.80 -6.45 -9.13
N ASN A 365 -14.52 -5.97 -10.35
CA ASN A 365 -14.74 -6.83 -11.50
C ASN A 365 -13.72 -7.97 -11.45
N LEU A 366 -14.15 -9.17 -11.83
CA LEU A 366 -13.28 -10.34 -11.87
C LEU A 366 -12.08 -10.14 -12.81
N SER A 367 -12.28 -9.36 -13.88
CA SER A 367 -11.24 -8.97 -14.82
C SER A 367 -10.10 -8.22 -14.16
N ASP A 368 -10.39 -7.34 -13.19
CA ASP A 368 -9.40 -6.47 -12.52
C ASP A 368 -8.29 -7.28 -11.81
N LEU A 369 -8.60 -8.51 -11.38
CA LEU A 369 -7.61 -9.39 -10.74
C LEU A 369 -6.72 -10.14 -11.77
N SER A 370 -7.23 -10.30 -12.98
CA SER A 370 -6.59 -11.04 -14.08
C SER A 370 -5.88 -10.16 -15.10
N GLU A 371 -5.97 -8.83 -14.97
CA GLU A 371 -5.24 -7.89 -15.83
C GLU A 371 -3.72 -8.17 -15.76
N PRO A 372 -2.97 -7.96 -16.87
CA PRO A 372 -1.52 -8.03 -16.85
C PRO A 372 -0.92 -7.13 -15.76
N GLY A 373 -0.06 -7.68 -14.92
CA GLY A 373 0.48 -7.00 -13.74
C GLY A 373 -0.44 -6.96 -12.52
N GLY A 374 -1.66 -7.48 -12.64
CA GLY A 374 -2.62 -7.67 -11.55
C GLY A 374 -2.29 -8.86 -10.65
N PHE A 375 -3.22 -9.19 -9.75
CA PHE A 375 -3.04 -10.21 -8.72
C PHE A 375 -2.59 -11.57 -9.28
N GLY A 376 -3.22 -12.08 -10.35
CA GLY A 376 -2.87 -13.37 -10.94
C GLY A 376 -1.44 -13.43 -11.48
N SER A 377 -0.90 -12.29 -11.95
CA SER A 377 0.45 -12.21 -12.51
C SER A 377 1.53 -12.44 -11.45
N LEU A 378 1.25 -12.13 -10.17
CA LEU A 378 2.16 -12.42 -9.06
C LEU A 378 2.34 -13.92 -8.80
N PHE A 379 1.46 -14.76 -9.32
CA PHE A 379 1.49 -16.21 -9.16
C PHE A 379 1.67 -16.94 -10.49
N PHE A 380 2.01 -16.21 -11.57
CA PHE A 380 2.12 -16.76 -12.92
C PHE A 380 0.85 -17.49 -13.40
N LEU A 381 -0.31 -17.11 -12.85
CA LEU A 381 -1.59 -17.73 -13.17
C LEU A 381 -2.16 -17.11 -14.44
N SER A 382 -2.50 -17.96 -15.40
CA SER A 382 -3.38 -17.55 -16.49
C SER A 382 -4.74 -17.10 -15.95
N GLN A 383 -5.47 -16.30 -16.73
CA GLN A 383 -6.82 -15.89 -16.38
C GLN A 383 -7.74 -17.10 -16.08
N PHE A 384 -7.58 -18.20 -16.83
CA PHE A 384 -8.33 -19.43 -16.58
C PHE A 384 -7.96 -20.07 -15.23
N ALA A 385 -6.67 -20.19 -14.93
CA ALA A 385 -6.19 -20.77 -13.68
C ALA A 385 -6.61 -19.94 -12.46
N LEU A 386 -6.50 -18.60 -12.54
CA LEU A 386 -6.97 -17.70 -11.50
C LEU A 386 -8.49 -17.84 -11.29
N ASN A 387 -9.28 -17.82 -12.35
CA ASN A 387 -10.73 -17.97 -12.25
C ASN A 387 -11.13 -19.32 -11.64
N ARG A 388 -10.41 -20.40 -11.97
CA ARG A 388 -10.61 -21.71 -11.35
C ARG A 388 -10.32 -21.67 -9.86
N ALA A 389 -9.21 -21.05 -9.45
CA ALA A 389 -8.84 -20.94 -8.05
C ALA A 389 -9.84 -20.09 -7.25
N LEU A 390 -10.29 -18.95 -7.79
CA LEU A 390 -11.32 -18.10 -7.18
C LEU A 390 -12.66 -18.83 -7.01
N ARG A 391 -13.04 -19.70 -7.96
CA ARG A 391 -14.23 -20.56 -7.81
C ARG A 391 -14.06 -21.60 -6.70
N GLY A 392 -12.85 -22.11 -6.50
CA GLY A 392 -12.52 -22.96 -5.35
C GLY A 392 -12.77 -22.23 -4.04
N LEU A 393 -12.19 -21.03 -3.90
CA LEU A 393 -12.40 -20.17 -2.73
C LEU A 393 -13.87 -19.82 -2.49
N ALA A 394 -14.64 -19.59 -3.57
CA ALA A 394 -16.07 -19.36 -3.46
C ALA A 394 -16.85 -20.57 -2.95
N THR A 395 -16.44 -21.77 -3.37
CA THR A 395 -17.06 -23.04 -2.93
C THR A 395 -16.79 -23.30 -1.45
N GLU A 396 -15.62 -22.89 -0.96
CA GLU A 396 -15.23 -22.96 0.46
C GLU A 396 -15.84 -21.83 1.31
N GLY A 397 -16.59 -20.89 0.71
CA GLY A 397 -17.22 -19.78 1.42
C GLY A 397 -16.26 -18.66 1.83
N VAL A 398 -15.05 -18.63 1.28
CA VAL A 398 -14.06 -17.57 1.55
C VAL A 398 -14.46 -16.25 0.90
N LEU A 399 -15.11 -16.30 -0.26
CA LEU A 399 -15.59 -15.13 -1.00
C LEU A 399 -16.81 -15.50 -1.84
N GLU A 400 -17.41 -14.53 -2.52
CA GLU A 400 -18.50 -14.76 -3.46
C GLU A 400 -18.12 -14.31 -4.86
N LEU A 401 -18.63 -15.04 -5.85
CA LEU A 401 -18.53 -14.69 -7.26
C LEU A 401 -19.93 -14.43 -7.84
N TRP A 402 -20.16 -13.21 -8.30
CA TRP A 402 -21.42 -12.81 -8.91
C TRP A 402 -21.31 -12.95 -10.43
N LEU A 403 -21.77 -14.09 -10.94
CA LEU A 403 -21.64 -14.49 -12.36
C LEU A 403 -22.95 -14.44 -13.15
N GLN A 404 -24.02 -13.86 -12.58
CA GLN A 404 -25.36 -13.88 -13.20
C GLN A 404 -25.45 -13.01 -14.46
N ALA A 405 -24.79 -11.84 -14.48
CA ALA A 405 -24.70 -10.97 -15.63
C ALA A 405 -23.34 -10.23 -15.64
N PRO A 406 -22.74 -9.97 -16.82
CA PRO A 406 -21.55 -9.13 -16.91
C PRO A 406 -21.79 -7.68 -16.44
N PRO A 407 -20.77 -7.01 -15.88
CA PRO A 407 -19.45 -7.55 -15.58
C PRO A 407 -19.50 -8.51 -14.39
N HIS A 408 -18.82 -9.65 -14.51
CA HIS A 408 -18.69 -10.60 -13.41
C HIS A 408 -17.93 -9.96 -12.25
N GLN A 409 -18.44 -10.11 -11.02
CA GLN A 409 -17.83 -9.51 -9.84
C GLN A 409 -17.33 -10.54 -8.84
N VAL A 410 -16.39 -10.11 -8.02
CA VAL A 410 -15.84 -10.84 -6.87
C VAL A 410 -15.97 -9.96 -5.63
N THR A 411 -16.34 -10.57 -4.50
CA THR A 411 -16.40 -9.86 -3.21
C THR A 411 -15.05 -9.84 -2.51
N ARG A 412 -14.88 -8.86 -1.63
CA ARG A 412 -13.71 -8.75 -0.76
C ARG A 412 -13.61 -9.99 0.14
N PRO A 413 -12.45 -10.68 0.19
CA PRO A 413 -12.24 -11.78 1.12
C PRO A 413 -12.15 -11.27 2.58
N PRO A 414 -12.28 -12.16 3.58
CA PRO A 414 -12.02 -11.84 4.98
C PRO A 414 -10.66 -11.19 5.20
N ALA A 415 -10.53 -10.47 6.31
CA ALA A 415 -9.26 -9.87 6.69
C ALA A 415 -8.16 -10.95 6.82
N PRO A 416 -6.89 -10.66 6.49
CA PRO A 416 -5.80 -11.66 6.47
C PRO A 416 -5.69 -12.47 7.77
N ALA A 417 -5.93 -11.83 8.93
CA ALA A 417 -5.90 -12.49 10.23
C ALA A 417 -6.92 -13.64 10.37
N ALA A 418 -8.07 -13.54 9.72
CA ALA A 418 -9.12 -14.57 9.72
C ALA A 418 -8.82 -15.74 8.77
N LEU A 419 -7.83 -15.58 7.88
CA LEU A 419 -7.46 -16.58 6.88
C LEU A 419 -6.19 -17.35 7.24
N LEU A 420 -5.53 -17.03 8.36
CA LEU A 420 -4.29 -17.68 8.77
C LEU A 420 -4.46 -19.20 8.89
N ASP A 421 -5.49 -19.67 9.59
CA ASP A 421 -5.72 -21.10 9.81
C ASP A 421 -5.98 -21.88 8.51
N GLY A 422 -6.44 -21.19 7.45
CA GLY A 422 -6.65 -21.79 6.13
C GLY A 422 -5.37 -22.02 5.33
N ILE A 423 -4.24 -21.41 5.70
CA ILE A 423 -2.98 -21.47 4.91
C ILE A 423 -2.47 -22.91 4.75
N TYR A 424 -2.53 -23.69 5.82
CA TYR A 424 -2.03 -25.07 5.86
C TYR A 424 -3.14 -26.12 5.95
N ALA A 425 -4.39 -25.72 5.72
CA ALA A 425 -5.50 -26.67 5.62
C ALA A 425 -5.31 -27.54 4.37
N LEU A 426 -5.40 -28.86 4.54
CA LEU A 426 -5.18 -29.88 3.50
C LEU A 426 -6.37 -30.03 2.54
#